data_AF-B4N215-F1
#
_entry.id   AF-B4N215-F1
#
_cell.length_a   1.000
_cell.length_b   1.000
_cell.length_c   1.000
_cell.angle_alpha   90.00
_cell.angle_beta   90.00
_cell.angle_gamma   90.00
#
_symmetry.space_group_name_H-M   'P 1'
#
loop_
_entity.id
_entity.type
_entity.pdbx_description
1 polymer ?
#
loop_
_entity_poly.entity_id
_entity_poly.type
_entity_poly.pdbx_seq_one_letter_code
_entity_poly.pdbx_strand_id
1 'polypeptide(L)'
;MVINLNPSTSSSSSPSSSTSSSSGGSNNLMGIITHSAFNGIIYLQVLCAGDAFAKWITVQEAMAYCPSGVIAYTKLQMNYIYGVPMEWLFHTD
;
A
#
# COMPACT_ATOMS: atom_id res chain seq x y z
N MET A 1 -7.75 -9.97 15.39
CA MET A 1 -6.36 -10.47 15.42
C MET A 1 -5.48 -9.39 14.81
N VAL A 2 -4.57 -8.81 15.58
CA VAL A 2 -3.66 -7.76 15.11
C VAL A 2 -2.29 -8.40 14.93
N ILE A 3 -1.76 -8.38 13.70
CA ILE A 3 -0.46 -8.98 13.37
C ILE A 3 0.55 -7.84 13.26
N ASN A 4 1.52 -7.83 14.18
CA ASN A 4 2.62 -6.87 14.21
C ASN A 4 3.82 -7.45 13.43
N LEU A 5 4.25 -6.77 12.37
CA LEU A 5 5.25 -7.26 11.40
C LEU A 5 6.65 -6.64 11.60
N ASN A 6 7.11 -6.43 12.82
CA ASN A 6 8.46 -5.90 13.04
C ASN A 6 9.45 -7.03 13.39
N PRO A 7 10.30 -7.51 12.47
CA PRO A 7 11.35 -8.45 12.79
C PRO A 7 12.52 -7.69 13.44
N SER A 8 12.63 -7.77 14.75
CA SER A 8 13.84 -7.34 15.46
C SER A 8 15.01 -8.25 15.05
N THR A 9 15.90 -7.74 14.21
CA THR A 9 17.21 -8.37 13.96
C THR A 9 18.21 -7.80 14.97
N SER A 10 18.49 -8.60 15.99
CA SER A 10 19.58 -8.37 16.94
C SER A 10 20.89 -8.86 16.30
N SER A 11 21.81 -7.93 15.97
CA SER A 11 23.24 -8.24 15.85
C SER A 11 24.07 -7.03 16.29
N SER A 12 25.16 -7.32 16.98
CA SER A 12 25.82 -6.51 18.02
C SER A 12 27.07 -5.74 17.56
N SER A 13 27.27 -4.54 18.15
CA SER A 13 28.53 -3.80 18.46
C SER A 13 29.49 -3.45 17.30
N SER A 14 29.92 -2.20 17.03
CA SER A 14 30.42 -1.12 17.91
C SER A 14 30.46 0.26 17.18
N PRO A 15 30.70 1.39 17.89
CA PRO A 15 30.07 2.68 17.60
C PRO A 15 30.94 3.68 16.83
N SER A 16 30.34 4.44 15.92
CA SER A 16 30.92 5.67 15.39
C SER A 16 29.80 6.63 15.01
N SER A 17 29.75 7.72 15.77
CA SER A 17 28.99 8.96 15.60
C SER A 17 28.39 9.21 14.21
N SER A 18 27.06 9.29 14.14
CA SER A 18 26.35 10.52 13.75
C SER A 18 24.85 10.23 13.54
N THR A 19 24.03 10.97 14.28
CA THR A 19 22.65 11.33 13.91
C THR A 19 21.60 10.22 13.92
N SER A 20 20.85 10.20 15.00
CA SER A 20 19.50 9.67 15.11
C SER A 20 18.56 10.26 14.05
N SER A 21 18.20 9.48 13.03
CA SER A 21 16.88 9.55 12.40
C SER A 21 16.57 8.24 11.71
N SER A 22 15.75 7.46 12.41
CA SER A 22 14.97 6.35 11.91
C SER A 22 14.36 6.64 10.52
N SER A 23 14.47 5.67 9.62
CA SER A 23 13.48 5.37 8.57
C SER A 23 13.03 6.56 7.71
N GLY A 24 13.89 7.01 6.80
CA GLY A 24 13.55 7.95 5.73
C GLY A 24 12.92 7.28 4.51
N GLY A 25 12.09 6.24 4.70
CA GLY A 25 11.15 5.87 3.66
C GLY A 25 10.11 6.97 3.60
N SER A 26 10.10 7.79 2.56
CA SER A 26 8.96 8.67 2.26
C SER A 26 7.76 7.76 2.05
N ASN A 27 7.09 7.41 3.14
CA ASN A 27 5.84 6.68 3.12
C ASN A 27 4.82 7.69 2.60
N ASN A 28 4.67 7.76 1.28
CA ASN A 28 3.53 8.39 0.65
C ASN A 28 2.30 7.56 1.06
N LEU A 29 1.83 7.83 2.27
CA LEU A 29 0.62 7.26 2.85
C LEU A 29 -0.52 7.71 1.95
N MET A 30 -1.02 6.77 1.15
CA MET A 30 -2.10 6.96 0.22
C MET A 30 -3.22 6.00 0.61
N GLY A 31 -4.37 6.55 0.96
CA GLY A 31 -5.61 5.79 1.12
C GLY A 31 -6.40 5.79 -0.18
N ILE A 32 -6.85 4.62 -0.64
CA ILE A 32 -7.77 4.50 -1.77
C ILE A 32 -9.19 4.36 -1.20
N ILE A 33 -10.07 5.30 -1.54
CA ILE A 33 -11.45 5.36 -1.03
C ILE A 33 -12.36 4.53 -1.94
N THR A 34 -12.29 4.79 -3.25
CA THR A 34 -13.13 4.12 -4.25
C THR A 34 -12.45 4.14 -5.63
N HIS A 35 -13.06 3.46 -6.59
CA HIS A 35 -12.65 3.46 -7.99
C HIS A 35 -13.87 3.66 -8.90
N SER A 36 -13.62 4.20 -10.10
CA SER A 36 -14.62 4.31 -11.15
C SER A 36 -13.96 4.05 -12.50
N ALA A 37 -14.65 3.34 -13.38
CA ALA A 37 -14.22 3.12 -14.75
C ALA A 37 -14.94 4.10 -15.66
N PHE A 38 -14.18 4.95 -16.35
CA PHE A 38 -14.71 5.89 -17.33
C PHE A 38 -13.95 5.74 -18.64
N ASN A 39 -14.69 5.45 -19.72
CA ASN A 39 -14.14 5.25 -21.06
C ASN A 39 -13.01 4.19 -21.12
N GLY A 40 -13.14 3.10 -20.35
CA GLY A 40 -12.13 2.04 -20.26
C GLY A 40 -10.91 2.38 -19.39
N ILE A 41 -10.84 3.59 -18.83
CA ILE A 41 -9.77 4.01 -17.92
C ILE A 41 -10.27 3.90 -16.48
N ILE A 42 -9.47 3.26 -15.63
CA ILE A 42 -9.77 3.14 -14.20
C ILE A 42 -9.18 4.35 -13.47
N TYR A 43 -10.05 5.06 -12.77
CA TYR A 43 -9.71 6.16 -11.88
C TYR A 43 -9.87 5.71 -10.43
N LEU A 44 -8.94 6.12 -9.59
CA LEU A 44 -8.92 5.87 -8.16
C LEU A 44 -9.15 7.20 -7.45
N GLN A 45 -10.10 7.21 -6.51
CA GLN A 45 -10.23 8.31 -5.57
C GLN A 45 -9.25 8.07 -4.43
N VAL A 46 -8.23 8.90 -4.33
CA VAL A 46 -7.15 8.76 -3.35
C VAL A 46 -7.09 9.94 -2.39
N LEU A 47 -6.72 9.66 -1.15
CA LEU A 47 -6.38 10.66 -0.15
C LEU A 47 -4.90 10.45 0.23
N CYS A 48 -4.08 11.46 -0.01
CA CYS A 48 -2.67 11.43 0.37
C CYS A 48 -2.46 12.08 1.74
N ALA A 49 -1.49 11.60 2.50
CA ALA A 49 -1.11 12.25 3.76
C ALA A 49 -0.67 13.70 3.52
N GLY A 50 -1.27 14.62 4.28
CA GLY A 50 -1.06 16.05 4.13
C GLY A 50 -2.00 16.74 3.13
N ASP A 51 -2.79 15.98 2.37
CA ASP A 51 -3.82 16.55 1.49
C ASP A 51 -5.12 16.78 2.28
N ALA A 52 -5.76 17.93 2.04
CA ALA A 52 -7.02 18.28 2.68
C ALA A 52 -8.22 17.60 2.00
N PHE A 53 -8.05 17.16 0.75
CA PHE A 53 -9.15 16.62 -0.05
C PHE A 53 -8.72 15.37 -0.82
N ALA A 54 -9.68 14.49 -1.07
CA ALA A 54 -9.46 13.36 -1.94
C ALA A 54 -9.48 13.81 -3.41
N LYS A 55 -8.58 13.24 -4.21
CA LYS A 55 -8.46 13.52 -5.65
C LYS A 55 -8.67 12.26 -6.48
N TRP A 56 -9.15 12.44 -7.70
CA TRP A 56 -9.23 11.36 -8.68
C TRP A 56 -7.95 11.34 -9.51
N ILE A 57 -7.25 10.21 -9.49
CA ILE A 57 -6.06 9.97 -10.31
C ILE A 57 -6.22 8.67 -11.08
N THR A 58 -5.45 8.51 -12.15
CA THR A 58 -5.46 7.25 -12.91
C THR A 58 -4.75 6.14 -12.12
N VAL A 59 -5.06 4.88 -12.40
CA VAL A 59 -4.32 3.74 -11.81
C VAL A 59 -2.82 3.81 -12.12
N GLN A 60 -2.45 4.24 -13.33
CA GLN A 60 -1.05 4.37 -13.73
C GLN A 60 -0.32 5.43 -12.89
N GLU A 61 -0.98 6.56 -12.65
CA GLU A 61 -0.45 7.61 -11.77
C GLU A 61 -0.34 7.12 -10.32
N ALA A 62 -1.38 6.45 -9.80
CA ALA A 62 -1.38 5.90 -8.44
C ALA A 62 -0.26 4.86 -8.22
N MET A 63 0.01 4.02 -9.22
CA MET A 63 1.11 3.04 -9.21
C MET A 63 2.48 3.72 -9.09
N ALA A 64 2.65 4.91 -9.68
CA ALA A 64 3.90 5.66 -9.58
C ALA A 64 4.08 6.29 -8.18
N TYR A 65 2.99 6.66 -7.50
CA TYR A 65 3.02 7.24 -6.15
C TYR A 65 3.16 6.20 -5.03
N CYS A 66 2.30 5.17 -5.02
CA CYS A 66 2.25 4.16 -3.97
C CYS A 66 1.79 2.81 -4.54
N PRO A 67 2.70 2.02 -5.16
CA PRO A 67 2.34 0.76 -5.82
C PRO A 67 1.79 -0.28 -4.84
N SER A 68 2.31 -0.32 -3.61
CA SER A 68 1.84 -1.24 -2.57
C SER A 68 0.37 -1.00 -2.18
N GLY A 69 -0.06 0.27 -2.09
CA GLY A 69 -1.43 0.64 -1.79
C GLY A 69 -2.40 0.22 -2.90
N VAL A 70 -2.02 0.44 -4.16
CA VAL A 70 -2.82 0.01 -5.32
C VAL A 70 -2.98 -1.51 -5.35
N ILE A 71 -1.88 -2.26 -5.16
CA ILE A 71 -1.92 -3.73 -5.16
C ILE A 71 -2.79 -4.25 -4.00
N ALA A 72 -2.66 -3.70 -2.79
CA ALA A 72 -3.46 -4.09 -1.64
C ALA A 72 -4.96 -3.85 -1.91
N TYR A 73 -5.31 -2.69 -2.48
CA TYR A 73 -6.69 -2.38 -2.84
C TYR A 73 -7.23 -3.34 -3.90
N THR A 74 -6.48 -3.63 -4.95
CA THR A 74 -6.91 -4.59 -5.99
C THR A 74 -7.12 -5.99 -5.41
N LYS A 75 -6.25 -6.45 -4.50
CA LYS A 75 -6.43 -7.75 -3.81
C LYS A 75 -7.73 -7.77 -2.99
N LEU A 76 -8.02 -6.69 -2.26
CA LEU A 76 -9.27 -6.56 -1.51
C LEU A 76 -10.49 -6.58 -2.43
N GLN A 77 -10.44 -5.86 -3.57
CA GLN A 77 -11.52 -5.86 -4.55
C GLN A 77 -11.74 -7.24 -5.18
N MET A 78 -10.67 -7.96 -5.52
CA MET A 78 -10.81 -9.33 -6.01
C MET A 78 -11.40 -10.27 -4.95
N ASN A 79 -10.96 -10.15 -3.70
CA ASN A 79 -11.56 -10.93 -2.61
C ASN A 79 -13.06 -10.62 -2.43
N TYR A 80 -13.44 -9.35 -2.57
CA TYR A 80 -14.85 -8.93 -2.49
C TYR A 80 -15.69 -9.49 -3.64
N ILE A 81 -15.17 -9.46 -4.88
CA ILE A 81 -15.87 -9.93 -6.08
C ILE A 81 -15.97 -11.46 -6.11
N TYR A 82 -14.88 -12.16 -5.80
CA TYR A 82 -14.80 -13.61 -5.93
C TYR A 82 -15.18 -14.35 -4.66
N GLY A 83 -15.26 -13.68 -3.51
CA GLY A 83 -15.69 -14.27 -2.23
C GLY A 83 -14.74 -15.34 -1.67
N VAL A 84 -13.60 -15.57 -2.32
CA VAL A 84 -12.57 -16.51 -1.89
C VAL A 84 -11.33 -15.71 -1.50
N PRO A 85 -10.78 -15.89 -0.29
CA PRO A 85 -9.53 -15.27 0.07
C PRO A 85 -8.46 -15.72 -0.93
N MET A 86 -7.76 -14.76 -1.54
CA MET A 86 -6.67 -15.03 -2.50
C MET A 86 -5.60 -15.99 -1.94
N GLU A 87 -5.49 -16.12 -0.61
CA GLU A 87 -4.65 -17.10 0.07
C GLU A 87 -5.00 -18.57 -0.22
N TRP A 88 -6.24 -18.87 -0.62
CA TRP A 88 -6.64 -20.22 -1.07
C TRP A 88 -6.33 -20.48 -2.54
N LEU A 89 -6.19 -19.44 -3.36
CA LEU A 89 -5.90 -19.57 -4.80
C LEU A 89 -4.42 -19.86 -5.09
N PHE A 90 -3.52 -19.60 -4.14
CA PHE A 90 -2.08 -19.82 -4.30
C PHE A 90 -1.53 -21.04 -3.55
N HIS A 91 -2.37 -21.90 -2.96
CA HIS A 91 -1.94 -23.25 -2.62
C HIS A 91 -1.93 -24.10 -3.90
N THR A 92 -0.84 -23.99 -4.65
CA THR A 92 -0.41 -25.06 -5.55
C THR A 92 0.85 -25.66 -4.91
N ASP A 93 0.80 -26.97 -4.75
CA ASP A 93 1.82 -27.92 -4.26
C ASP A 93 3.28 -27.48 -4.48
#